data_AF-A0A268EY92-F1
#
_entry.id   AF-A0A268EY92-F1
#
_cell.length_a   1.000
_cell.length_b   1.000
_cell.length_c   1.000
_cell.angle_alpha   90.00
_cell.angle_beta   90.00
_cell.angle_gamma   90.00
#
_symmetry.space_group_name_H-M   'P 1'
#
loop_
_entity.id
_entity.type
_entity.pdbx_description
1 polymer ?
#
loop_
_entity_poly.entity_id
_entity_poly.type
_entity_poly.pdbx_seq_one_letter_code
_entity_poly.pdbx_strand_id
1 'polypeptide(L)'
;MEEAATIRDHLAQYLQCNGMTINQFANRTGLNSGTISRIINHKQSISMGQLERITSGMNLPEDYFFHLYIDECLYYSASSWRRLHPFLLRCAELGRLDCIDQAARYLLDNLSYVPKLFEVAEALYHRGSKSAAALLYELVSESEKYQHSERLALCQYRLLN
;
A
#
# COMPACT_ATOMS: atom_id res chain seq x y z
N MET A 1 -24.10 7.56 9.07
CA MET A 1 -22.77 7.72 8.46
C MET A 1 -21.92 6.64 9.07
N GLU A 2 -21.74 5.52 8.38
CA GLU A 2 -20.79 4.48 8.78
C GLU A 2 -19.39 5.06 8.52
N GLU A 3 -18.67 5.44 9.57
CA GLU A 3 -17.25 5.76 9.43
C GLU A 3 -16.56 4.56 8.79
N ALA A 4 -15.79 4.78 7.72
CA ALA A 4 -15.04 3.72 7.07
C ALA A 4 -14.13 3.04 8.10
N ALA A 5 -14.49 1.81 8.50
CA ALA A 5 -13.76 1.08 9.52
C ALA A 5 -12.32 0.88 9.08
N THR A 6 -11.37 1.41 9.85
CA THR A 6 -9.95 1.22 9.58
C THR A 6 -9.53 -0.22 9.91
N ILE A 7 -8.34 -0.62 9.48
CA ILE A 7 -7.76 -1.93 9.86
C ILE A 7 -7.74 -2.09 11.39
N ARG A 8 -7.55 -0.99 12.13
CA ARG A 8 -7.55 -0.99 13.60
C ARG A 8 -8.93 -1.22 14.18
N ASP A 9 -9.96 -0.64 13.58
CA ASP A 9 -11.34 -0.83 14.02
C ASP A 9 -11.77 -2.28 13.80
N HIS A 10 -11.44 -2.84 12.63
CA HIS A 10 -11.63 -4.27 12.36
C HIS A 10 -10.91 -5.16 13.38
N LEU A 11 -9.65 -4.84 13.70
CA LEU A 11 -8.88 -5.59 14.69
C LEU A 11 -9.50 -5.47 16.10
N ALA A 12 -9.87 -4.27 16.54
CA ALA A 12 -10.49 -4.04 17.84
C ALA A 12 -11.84 -4.78 17.96
N GLN A 13 -12.68 -4.69 16.92
CA GLN A 13 -13.95 -5.39 16.85
C GLN A 13 -13.74 -6.91 16.88
N TYR A 14 -12.76 -7.43 16.13
CA TYR A 14 -12.44 -8.86 16.14
C TYR A 14 -12.09 -9.35 17.55
N LEU A 15 -11.23 -8.63 18.27
CA LEU A 15 -10.88 -8.99 19.64
C LEU A 15 -12.10 -8.97 20.57
N GLN A 16 -12.96 -7.96 20.44
CA GLN A 16 -14.17 -7.83 21.24
C GLN A 16 -15.16 -8.98 20.97
N CYS A 17 -15.49 -9.24 19.71
CA CYS A 17 -16.44 -10.28 19.31
C CYS A 17 -15.98 -11.70 19.69
N ASN A 18 -14.67 -11.93 19.73
CA ASN A 18 -14.09 -13.22 20.11
C ASN A 18 -13.75 -13.32 21.60
N GLY A 19 -14.03 -12.28 22.41
CA GLY A 19 -13.63 -12.24 23.83
C GLY A 19 -12.11 -12.41 24.03
N MET A 20 -11.32 -11.99 23.04
CA MET A 20 -9.89 -12.28 22.96
C MET A 20 -9.06 -11.12 23.49
N THR A 21 -8.12 -11.43 24.37
CA THR A 21 -7.15 -10.44 24.87
C THR A 21 -6.05 -10.16 23.84
N ILE A 22 -5.40 -8.99 23.95
CA ILE A 22 -4.23 -8.65 23.13
C ILE A 22 -3.13 -9.72 23.24
N ASN A 23 -2.90 -10.28 24.44
CA ASN A 23 -1.88 -11.30 24.66
C ASN A 23 -2.22 -12.62 23.94
N GLN A 24 -3.49 -13.03 23.94
CA GLN A 24 -3.92 -14.22 23.20
C GLN A 24 -3.74 -14.02 21.68
N PHE A 25 -4.11 -12.84 21.17
CA PHE A 25 -3.93 -12.53 19.76
C PHE A 25 -2.46 -12.39 19.35
N ALA A 26 -1.62 -11.84 20.24
CA ALA A 26 -0.16 -11.78 20.08
C ALA A 26 0.43 -13.17 19.90
N ASN A 27 0.07 -14.11 20.78
CA ASN A 27 0.51 -15.50 20.68
C ASN A 27 0.04 -16.15 19.37
N ARG A 28 -1.19 -15.87 18.94
CA ARG A 28 -1.74 -16.42 17.68
C ARG A 28 -1.03 -15.91 16.44
N THR A 29 -0.68 -14.62 16.41
CA THR A 29 -0.08 -13.96 15.24
C THR A 29 1.45 -13.97 15.25
N GLY A 30 2.07 -14.38 16.36
CA GLY A 30 3.50 -14.23 16.59
C GLY A 30 3.96 -12.76 16.63
N LEU A 31 3.03 -11.81 16.83
CA LEU A 31 3.34 -10.40 17.05
C LEU A 31 3.52 -10.12 18.54
N ASN A 32 4.31 -9.11 18.88
CA ASN A 32 4.42 -8.67 20.27
C ASN A 32 3.13 -7.96 20.71
N SER A 33 2.61 -8.27 21.91
CA SER A 33 1.44 -7.61 22.50
C SER A 33 1.54 -6.08 22.52
N GLY A 34 2.71 -5.52 22.82
CA GLY A 34 2.96 -4.09 22.78
C GLY A 34 2.93 -3.49 21.37
N THR A 35 3.17 -4.29 20.33
CA THR A 35 2.97 -3.89 18.93
C THR A 35 1.48 -3.84 18.60
N ILE A 36 0.73 -4.89 18.92
CA ILE A 36 -0.73 -4.92 18.70
C ILE A 36 -1.41 -3.78 19.46
N SER A 37 -1.03 -3.54 20.71
CA SER A 37 -1.54 -2.42 21.51
C SER A 37 -1.25 -1.06 20.87
N ARG A 38 -0.02 -0.83 20.40
CA ARG A 38 0.32 0.44 19.71
C ARG A 38 -0.42 0.60 18.38
N ILE A 39 -0.66 -0.49 17.65
CA ILE A 39 -1.45 -0.48 16.42
C ILE A 39 -2.88 -0.06 16.76
N ILE A 40 -3.57 -0.76 17.67
CA ILE A 40 -4.96 -0.46 18.06
C ILE A 40 -5.10 1.00 18.53
N ASN A 41 -4.12 1.50 19.30
CA ASN A 41 -4.15 2.87 19.83
C ASN A 41 -3.64 3.95 18.85
N HIS A 42 -3.52 3.66 17.54
CA HIS A 42 -3.02 4.58 16.50
C HIS A 42 -1.61 5.15 16.75
N LYS A 43 -0.82 4.53 17.64
CA LYS A 43 0.54 4.95 18.01
C LYS A 43 1.63 4.38 17.10
N GLN A 44 1.26 3.49 16.18
CA GLN A 44 2.18 2.85 15.26
C GLN A 44 1.49 2.55 13.92
N SER A 45 2.22 2.75 12.81
CA SER A 45 1.80 2.34 11.47
C SER A 45 1.99 0.84 11.25
N ILE A 46 1.12 0.26 10.41
CA ILE A 46 1.17 -1.17 10.09
C ILE A 46 2.15 -1.42 8.93
N SER A 47 3.10 -2.33 9.10
CA SER A 47 3.96 -2.83 8.00
C SER A 47 3.28 -3.97 7.24
N MET A 48 3.71 -4.27 6.00
CA MET A 48 3.13 -5.35 5.20
C MET A 48 3.16 -6.70 5.95
N GLY A 49 4.28 -7.06 6.56
CA GLY A 49 4.36 -8.32 7.34
C GLY A 49 3.49 -8.32 8.60
N GLN A 50 3.20 -7.15 9.19
CA GLN A 50 2.22 -7.05 10.28
C GLN A 50 0.79 -7.21 9.75
N LEU A 51 0.49 -6.61 8.59
CA LEU A 51 -0.79 -6.76 7.91
C LEU A 51 -1.10 -8.23 7.65
N GLU A 52 -0.18 -8.97 7.03
CA GLU A 52 -0.34 -10.40 6.72
C GLU A 52 -0.62 -11.21 7.99
N ARG A 53 0.15 -10.98 9.05
CA ARG A 53 -0.03 -11.68 10.33
C ARG A 53 -1.34 -11.32 11.02
N ILE A 54 -1.78 -10.07 10.96
CA ILE A 54 -3.08 -9.65 11.50
C ILE A 54 -4.20 -10.33 10.71
N THR A 55 -4.14 -10.27 9.37
CA THR A 55 -5.14 -10.85 8.46
C THR A 55 -5.28 -12.36 8.67
N SER A 56 -4.15 -13.08 8.66
CA SER A 56 -4.11 -14.51 8.94
C SER A 56 -4.55 -14.84 10.38
N GLY A 57 -4.13 -14.02 11.35
CA GLY A 57 -4.56 -14.13 12.76
C GLY A 57 -6.06 -13.97 12.96
N MET A 58 -6.73 -13.23 12.09
CA MET A 58 -8.17 -13.06 12.07
C MET A 58 -8.88 -14.16 11.25
N ASN A 59 -8.13 -15.05 10.60
CA ASN A 59 -8.61 -16.08 9.70
C ASN A 59 -9.37 -15.50 8.49
N LEU A 60 -8.86 -14.39 7.95
CA LEU A 60 -9.40 -13.69 6.79
C LEU A 60 -8.58 -14.00 5.52
N PRO A 61 -9.16 -13.82 4.32
CA PRO A 61 -8.42 -13.89 3.05
C PRO A 61 -7.20 -12.96 3.04
N GLU A 62 -6.09 -13.37 2.41
CA GLU A 62 -4.82 -12.64 2.45
C GLU A 62 -4.91 -11.19 1.95
N ASP A 63 -5.82 -10.93 1.01
CA ASP A 63 -6.05 -9.66 0.35
C ASP A 63 -7.16 -8.81 1.00
N TYR A 64 -7.76 -9.30 2.09
CA TYR A 64 -8.95 -8.69 2.72
C TYR A 64 -8.72 -7.21 3.09
N PHE A 65 -7.54 -6.88 3.62
CA PHE A 65 -7.21 -5.52 4.04
C PHE A 65 -6.48 -4.69 2.99
N PHE A 66 -6.33 -5.15 1.74
CA PHE A 66 -5.44 -4.47 0.78
C PHE A 66 -5.89 -3.05 0.45
N HIS A 67 -7.18 -2.81 0.22
CA HIS A 67 -7.68 -1.44 -0.02
C HIS A 67 -7.45 -0.53 1.19
N LEU A 68 -7.82 -1.00 2.38
CA LEU A 68 -7.61 -0.25 3.63
C LEU A 68 -6.13 -0.01 3.93
N TYR A 69 -5.24 -0.89 3.45
CA TYR A 69 -3.80 -0.74 3.65
C TYR A 69 -3.21 0.37 2.79
N ILE A 70 -3.81 0.67 1.64
CA ILE A 70 -3.41 1.82 0.83
C ILE A 70 -3.67 3.09 1.64
N ASP A 71 -4.88 3.27 2.19
CA ASP A 71 -5.26 4.43 3.01
C ASP A 71 -4.40 4.56 4.28
N GLU A 72 -4.12 3.43 4.95
CA GLU A 72 -3.17 3.32 6.06
C GLU A 72 -1.75 3.80 5.66
N CYS A 73 -1.35 3.54 4.42
CA CYS A 73 -0.08 4.03 3.87
C CYS A 73 -0.09 5.53 3.66
N LEU A 74 -1.19 6.10 3.16
CA LEU A 74 -1.36 7.53 2.92
C LEU A 74 -1.24 8.34 4.22
N TYR A 75 -1.91 7.89 5.28
CA TYR A 75 -2.01 8.63 6.54
C TYR A 75 -0.64 8.89 7.21
N TYR A 76 0.32 7.97 7.07
CA TYR A 76 1.66 8.07 7.68
C TYR A 76 2.76 8.54 6.69
N SER A 77 2.41 9.45 5.77
CA SER A 77 3.14 10.02 4.60
C SER A 77 4.68 9.93 4.50
N ALA A 78 5.46 9.99 5.57
CA ALA A 78 6.93 10.03 5.54
C ALA A 78 7.63 8.72 5.10
N SER A 79 6.90 7.63 4.84
CA SER A 79 7.48 6.32 4.47
C SER A 79 6.57 5.51 3.54
N SER A 80 5.97 6.16 2.54
CA SER A 80 5.08 5.52 1.57
C SER A 80 5.79 4.44 0.75
N TRP A 81 6.93 4.74 0.12
CA TRP A 81 7.65 3.76 -0.72
C TRP A 81 8.06 2.49 0.04
N ARG A 82 8.64 2.64 1.24
CA ARG A 82 9.10 1.48 2.04
C ARG A 82 7.97 0.49 2.38
N ARG A 83 6.72 0.97 2.44
CA ARG A 83 5.54 0.16 2.74
C ARG A 83 4.82 -0.30 1.47
N LEU A 84 4.69 0.59 0.48
CA LEU A 84 4.01 0.29 -0.77
C LEU A 84 4.83 -0.62 -1.69
N HIS A 85 6.16 -0.57 -1.66
CA HIS A 85 6.99 -1.48 -2.44
C HIS A 85 6.70 -2.97 -2.15
N PRO A 86 6.82 -3.47 -0.90
CA PRO A 86 6.46 -4.86 -0.62
C PRO A 86 4.98 -5.15 -0.85
N PHE A 87 4.09 -4.16 -0.66
CA PHE A 87 2.66 -4.30 -0.97
C PHE A 87 2.39 -4.53 -2.46
N LEU A 88 3.03 -3.77 -3.35
CA LEU A 88 2.91 -3.93 -4.81
C LEU A 88 3.31 -5.34 -5.26
N LEU A 89 4.41 -5.86 -4.70
CA LEU A 89 4.85 -7.22 -5.00
C LEU A 89 3.82 -8.26 -4.55
N ARG A 90 3.26 -8.10 -3.34
CA ARG A 90 2.22 -9.01 -2.85
C ARG A 90 0.92 -8.92 -3.64
N CYS A 91 0.51 -7.73 -4.07
CA CYS A 91 -0.64 -7.58 -4.95
C CYS A 91 -0.42 -8.30 -6.29
N ALA A 92 0.80 -8.24 -6.83
CA ALA A 92 1.13 -8.92 -8.08
C ALA A 92 1.12 -10.44 -7.94
N GLU A 93 1.56 -10.97 -6.80
CA GLU A 93 1.48 -12.40 -6.48
C GLU A 93 0.03 -12.90 -6.36
N LEU A 94 -0.85 -12.09 -5.78
CA LEU A 94 -2.28 -12.43 -5.61
C LEU A 94 -3.16 -12.01 -6.80
N GLY A 95 -2.58 -11.45 -7.86
CA GLY A 95 -3.33 -10.99 -9.04
C GLY A 95 -4.24 -9.78 -8.79
N ARG A 96 -4.03 -9.04 -7.70
CA ARG A 96 -4.79 -7.84 -7.31
C ARG A 96 -4.31 -6.61 -8.08
N LEU A 97 -4.59 -6.58 -9.38
CA LEU A 97 -4.23 -5.48 -10.28
C LEU A 97 -4.90 -4.15 -9.90
N ASP A 98 -6.11 -4.22 -9.35
CA ASP A 98 -6.86 -3.08 -8.83
C ASP A 98 -6.11 -2.37 -7.70
N CYS A 99 -5.55 -3.13 -6.75
CA CYS A 99 -4.73 -2.56 -5.68
C CYS A 99 -3.39 -2.01 -6.18
N ILE A 100 -2.81 -2.63 -7.22
CA ILE A 100 -1.60 -2.12 -7.87
C ILE A 100 -1.88 -0.76 -8.51
N ASP A 101 -2.95 -0.64 -9.30
CA ASP A 101 -3.32 0.61 -9.96
C ASP A 101 -3.50 1.74 -8.92
N GLN A 102 -4.30 1.49 -7.88
CA GLN A 102 -4.56 2.47 -6.83
C GLN A 102 -3.28 2.90 -6.10
N ALA A 103 -2.43 1.95 -5.69
CA ALA A 103 -1.18 2.26 -4.99
C ALA A 103 -0.15 2.96 -5.88
N ALA A 104 -0.05 2.55 -7.15
CA ALA A 104 0.89 3.12 -8.11
C ALA A 104 0.51 4.56 -8.47
N ARG A 105 -0.77 4.85 -8.72
CA ARG A 105 -1.25 6.23 -8.97
C ARG A 105 -0.88 7.16 -7.82
N TYR A 106 -1.08 6.73 -6.58
CA TYR A 106 -0.67 7.51 -5.42
C TYR A 106 0.85 7.76 -5.37
N LEU A 107 1.66 6.75 -5.71
CA LEU A 107 3.12 6.95 -5.75
C LEU A 107 3.53 7.92 -6.87
N LEU A 108 2.80 7.95 -7.98
CA LEU A 108 3.08 8.82 -9.12
C LEU A 108 2.76 10.30 -8.86
N ASP A 109 1.97 10.62 -7.83
CA ASP A 109 1.82 12.01 -7.33
C ASP A 109 3.18 12.61 -6.93
N ASN A 110 4.15 11.78 -6.57
CA ASN A 110 5.54 12.19 -6.38
C ASN A 110 6.42 11.58 -7.48
N LEU A 111 6.76 12.42 -8.45
CA LEU A 111 7.55 12.04 -9.64
C LEU A 111 8.93 11.45 -9.31
N SER A 112 9.46 11.63 -8.08
CA SER A 112 10.70 10.97 -7.65
C SER A 112 10.57 9.44 -7.52
N TYR A 113 9.34 8.90 -7.48
CA TYR A 113 9.07 7.47 -7.43
C TYR A 113 8.89 6.84 -8.81
N VAL A 114 8.76 7.63 -9.89
CA VAL A 114 8.58 7.11 -11.27
C VAL A 114 9.68 6.11 -11.65
N PRO A 115 10.99 6.41 -11.47
CA PRO A 115 12.04 5.44 -11.82
C PRO A 115 11.96 4.17 -10.98
N LYS A 116 11.57 4.28 -9.71
CA LYS A 116 11.45 3.11 -8.81
C LYS A 116 10.26 2.23 -9.18
N LEU A 117 9.14 2.81 -9.60
CA LEU A 117 8.00 2.06 -10.11
C LEU A 117 8.35 1.32 -11.40
N PHE A 118 9.15 1.94 -12.27
CA PHE A 118 9.67 1.28 -13.46
C PHE A 118 10.54 0.06 -13.10
N GLU A 119 11.44 0.19 -12.12
CA GLU A 119 12.24 -0.96 -11.62
C GLU A 119 11.35 -2.09 -11.08
N VAL A 120 10.24 -1.77 -10.41
CA VAL A 120 9.27 -2.78 -9.95
C VAL A 120 8.59 -3.45 -11.15
N ALA A 121 8.21 -2.69 -12.18
CA ALA A 121 7.61 -3.24 -13.39
C ALA A 121 8.57 -4.23 -14.09
N GLU A 122 9.84 -3.87 -14.25
CA GLU A 122 10.88 -4.74 -14.80
C GLU A 122 11.05 -6.03 -13.97
N ALA A 123 11.11 -5.89 -12.64
CA ALA A 123 11.22 -7.04 -11.75
C ALA A 123 10.03 -7.99 -11.87
N LEU A 124 8.80 -7.45 -11.97
CA LEU A 124 7.57 -8.24 -12.15
C LEU A 124 7.52 -8.91 -13.53
N TYR A 125 7.98 -8.22 -14.57
CA TYR A 125 8.06 -8.77 -15.92
C TYR A 125 8.99 -10.00 -15.96
N HIS A 126 10.19 -9.87 -15.38
CA HIS A 126 11.15 -10.98 -15.30
C HIS A 126 10.68 -12.14 -14.42
N ARG A 127 9.80 -11.89 -13.44
CA ARG A 127 9.16 -12.92 -12.61
C ARG A 127 7.96 -13.59 -13.27
N GLY A 128 7.53 -13.11 -14.45
CA GLY A 128 6.40 -13.66 -15.21
C GLY A 128 5.04 -13.03 -14.89
N SER A 129 4.97 -12.06 -13.98
CA SER A 129 3.75 -11.30 -13.64
C SER A 129 3.46 -10.22 -14.69
N LYS A 130 3.25 -10.64 -15.94
CA LYS A 130 3.16 -9.75 -17.12
C LYS A 130 2.03 -8.73 -17.03
N SER A 131 0.87 -9.09 -16.51
CA SER A 131 -0.27 -8.16 -16.41
C SER A 131 0.01 -7.03 -15.41
N ALA A 132 0.64 -7.34 -14.28
CA ALA A 132 1.04 -6.35 -13.28
C ALA A 132 2.15 -5.44 -13.82
N ALA A 133 3.14 -6.01 -14.54
CA ALA A 133 4.18 -5.23 -15.19
C ALA A 133 3.61 -4.29 -16.26
N ALA A 134 2.72 -4.78 -17.12
CA ALA A 134 2.06 -3.99 -18.17
C ALA A 134 1.32 -2.78 -17.60
N LEU A 135 0.54 -3.00 -16.53
CA LEU A 135 -0.16 -1.93 -15.81
C LEU A 135 0.82 -0.86 -15.29
N LEU A 136 1.91 -1.27 -14.66
CA LEU A 136 2.91 -0.31 -14.15
C LEU A 136 3.64 0.43 -15.28
N TYR A 137 3.97 -0.23 -16.39
CA TYR A 137 4.56 0.44 -17.55
C TYR A 137 3.64 1.51 -18.12
N GLU A 138 2.35 1.21 -18.24
CA GLU A 138 1.35 2.17 -18.73
C GLU A 138 1.33 3.42 -17.84
N LEU A 139 1.17 3.24 -16.53
CA LEU A 139 1.11 4.34 -15.55
C LEU A 139 2.41 5.18 -15.51
N VAL A 140 3.57 4.53 -15.61
CA VAL A 140 4.87 5.23 -15.70
C VAL A 140 4.95 6.05 -16.99
N SER A 141 4.58 5.46 -18.13
CA SER A 141 4.64 6.12 -19.44
C SER A 141 3.73 7.33 -19.54
N GLU A 142 2.55 7.27 -18.91
CA GLU A 142 1.63 8.41 -18.81
C GLU A 142 2.27 9.54 -18.00
N SER A 143 2.82 9.21 -16.83
CA SER A 143 3.39 10.19 -15.90
C SER A 143 4.58 10.96 -16.51
N GLU A 144 5.44 10.27 -17.27
CA GLU A 144 6.56 10.93 -17.97
C GLU A 144 6.09 11.90 -19.06
N LYS A 145 5.08 11.52 -19.86
CA LYS A 145 4.51 12.38 -20.90
C LYS A 145 3.93 13.67 -20.31
N TYR A 146 3.19 13.56 -19.20
CA TYR A 146 2.64 14.73 -18.50
C TYR A 146 3.74 15.64 -17.97
N GLN A 147 4.79 15.08 -17.34
CA GLN A 147 5.92 15.88 -16.82
C GLN A 147 6.65 16.66 -17.93
N HIS A 148 6.91 16.05 -19.08
CA HIS A 148 7.56 16.74 -20.20
C HIS A 148 6.69 17.86 -20.77
N SER A 149 5.38 17.64 -20.85
CA SER A 149 4.42 18.63 -21.35
C SER A 149 4.35 19.87 -20.44
N GLU A 150 4.30 19.67 -19.11
CA GLU A 150 4.28 20.75 -18.13
C GLU A 150 5.57 21.59 -18.17
N ARG A 151 6.74 20.92 -18.22
CA ARG A 151 8.03 21.61 -18.35
C ARG A 151 8.11 22.45 -19.61
N LEU A 152 7.64 21.93 -20.75
CA LEU A 152 7.61 22.66 -22.01
C LEU A 152 6.74 23.92 -21.91
N ALA A 153 5.53 23.79 -21.37
CA ALA A 153 4.62 24.93 -21.17
C ALA A 153 5.23 26.00 -20.25
N LEU A 154 5.89 25.59 -19.16
CA LEU A 154 6.59 26.51 -18.25
C LEU A 154 7.75 27.24 -18.93
N CYS A 155 8.55 26.53 -19.74
CA CYS A 155 9.62 27.14 -20.53
C CYS A 155 9.06 28.20 -21.49
N GLN A 156 7.98 27.90 -22.20
CA GLN A 156 7.33 28.85 -23.11
C GLN A 156 6.79 30.08 -22.38
N TYR A 157 6.13 29.91 -21.23
CA TYR A 157 5.66 31.02 -20.41
C TYR A 157 6.81 31.94 -19.96
N ARG A 158 7.96 31.38 -19.56
CA ARG A 158 9.14 32.15 -19.14
C ARG A 158 9.90 32.81 -20.29
N LEU A 159 9.72 32.34 -21.52
CA LEU A 159 10.33 32.96 -22.71
C LEU A 159 9.48 34.12 -23.24
N LEU A 160 8.18 34.13 -22.96
CA LEU A 160 7.20 35.08 -23.50
C LEU A 160 6.77 36.17 -22.49
N ASN A 161 7.31 36.13 -21.26
CA ASN A 161 7.16 37.15 -20.23
C ASN A 161 8.55 37.60 -19.75
#